data_AF-A0A1E4RDQ9-F1
#
_entry.id   AF-A0A1E4RDQ9-F1
#
_cell.length_a   1.000
_cell.length_b   1.000
_cell.length_c   1.000
_cell.angle_alpha   90.00
_cell.angle_beta   90.00
_cell.angle_gamma   90.00
#
_symmetry.space_group_name_H-M   'P 1'
#
loop_
_entity.id
_entity.type
_entity.pdbx_description
1 polymer ?
#
loop_
_entity_poly.entity_id
_entity_poly.type
_entity_poly.pdbx_seq_one_letter_code
_entity_poly.pdbx_strand_id
1 'polypeptide(L)'
;MTLIPKATYAAPDLTREFVPGPGPHSTNGKTTQISDIVIKAGGEDRDRPSDAKDSELGELRAQLTTLQDHINIFLTERMEIDKNKAKENEDLERRILDDGVDEDDSD
;
A
#
# COMPACT_ATOMS: atom_id res chain seq x y z
N MET A 1 20.17 -15.06 19.79
CA MET A 1 18.99 -14.23 19.44
C MET A 1 19.33 -13.52 18.15
N THR A 2 18.66 -13.87 17.05
CA THR A 2 18.80 -13.14 15.78
C THR A 2 17.93 -11.88 15.85
N LEU A 3 18.54 -10.72 15.63
CA LEU A 3 17.85 -9.44 15.56
C LEU A 3 17.19 -9.35 14.18
N ILE A 4 15.85 -9.30 14.14
CA ILE A 4 15.07 -9.09 12.92
C ILE A 4 14.62 -7.63 12.83
N PRO A 5 14.58 -7.04 11.62
CA PRO A 5 14.07 -5.69 11.45
C PRO A 5 12.58 -5.65 11.77
N LYS A 6 12.14 -4.59 12.45
CA LYS A 6 10.74 -4.35 12.79
C LYS A 6 10.42 -2.87 12.66
N ALA A 7 9.16 -2.56 12.35
CA ALA A 7 8.66 -1.20 12.27
C ALA A 7 7.35 -1.05 13.03
N THR A 8 7.08 0.13 13.56
CA THR A 8 5.81 0.45 14.22
C THR A 8 5.25 1.71 13.59
N TYR A 9 4.01 1.62 13.12
CA TYR A 9 3.22 2.72 12.62
C TYR A 9 2.23 3.15 13.69
N ALA A 10 2.08 4.46 13.87
CA ALA A 10 1.13 5.05 14.78
C ALA A 10 0.40 6.21 14.10
N ALA A 11 -0.93 6.18 14.19
CA ALA A 11 -1.85 7.22 13.74
C ALA A 11 -2.91 7.44 14.84
N PRO A 12 -3.68 8.55 14.80
CA PRO A 12 -4.67 8.88 15.83
C PRO A 12 -5.74 7.79 16.05
N ASP A 13 -6.01 6.99 15.03
CA ASP A 13 -7.04 5.95 14.97
C ASP A 13 -6.49 4.53 15.12
N LEU A 14 -5.20 4.30 14.85
CA LEU A 14 -4.62 2.96 14.81
C LEU A 14 -3.12 2.96 15.09
N THR A 15 -2.67 1.94 15.84
CA THR A 15 -1.26 1.54 15.95
C THR A 15 -1.08 0.16 15.32
N ARG A 16 -0.04 -0.02 14.49
CA ARG A 16 0.25 -1.27 13.78
C ARG A 16 1.74 -1.59 13.84
N GLU A 17 2.08 -2.82 14.23
CA GLU A 17 3.46 -3.32 14.16
C GLU A 17 3.66 -4.15 12.90
N PHE A 18 4.84 -4.01 12.29
CA PHE A 18 5.26 -4.75 11.12
C PHE A 18 6.51 -5.54 11.42
N VAL A 19 6.44 -6.83 11.14
CA VAL A 19 7.56 -7.78 11.16
C VAL A 19 7.60 -8.52 9.82
N PRO A 20 8.79 -8.89 9.31
CA PRO A 20 8.91 -9.67 8.08
C PRO A 20 8.20 -11.03 8.16
N GLY A 21 8.10 -11.60 9.37
CA GLY A 21 7.55 -12.92 9.63
C GLY A 21 8.53 -14.06 9.31
N PRO A 22 8.19 -15.32 9.64
CA PRO A 22 9.01 -16.47 9.30
C PRO A 22 8.82 -16.87 7.83
N GLY A 23 9.91 -17.09 7.09
CA GLY A 23 9.86 -17.63 5.73
C GLY A 23 11.03 -17.19 4.85
N PRO A 24 11.10 -17.71 3.60
CA PRO A 24 12.07 -17.24 2.63
C PRO A 24 11.72 -15.80 2.22
N HIS A 25 12.67 -14.90 2.40
CA HIS A 25 12.55 -13.52 1.97
C HIS A 25 13.21 -13.32 0.61
N SER A 26 12.68 -12.39 -0.18
CA SER A 26 13.21 -12.04 -1.50
C SER A 26 13.63 -10.57 -1.53
N THR A 27 14.63 -10.27 -2.35
CA THR A 27 15.06 -8.89 -2.64
C THR A 27 14.23 -8.26 -3.76
N ASN A 28 13.36 -9.03 -4.41
CA ASN A 28 12.34 -8.52 -5.31
C ASN A 28 11.04 -8.29 -4.54
N GLY A 29 10.77 -7.03 -4.18
CA GLY A 29 9.51 -6.64 -3.60
C GLY A 29 8.40 -6.63 -4.64
N LYS A 30 7.19 -7.03 -4.27
CA LYS A 30 6.01 -6.95 -5.14
C LYS A 30 5.61 -5.50 -5.42
N THR A 31 5.85 -4.60 -4.47
CA THR A 31 5.48 -3.19 -4.58
C THR A 31 6.55 -2.33 -5.24
N THR A 32 7.75 -2.88 -5.46
CA THR A 32 8.90 -2.17 -6.03
C THR A 32 9.13 -2.48 -7.51
N GLN A 33 8.30 -3.34 -8.12
CA GLN A 33 8.40 -3.68 -9.53
C GLN A 33 7.86 -2.55 -10.42
N ILE A 34 8.40 -2.45 -11.63
CA ILE A 34 7.81 -1.63 -12.68
C ILE A 34 6.34 -2.03 -12.91
N SER A 35 5.50 -1.08 -13.31
CA SER A 35 4.07 -1.33 -13.44
C SER A 35 3.75 -2.44 -14.46
N ASP A 36 2.68 -3.19 -14.21
CA ASP A 36 2.22 -4.27 -15.10
C ASP A 36 2.03 -3.81 -16.55
N ILE A 37 1.68 -2.53 -16.74
CA ILE A 37 1.51 -1.91 -18.05
C ILE A 37 2.85 -1.85 -18.80
N VAL A 38 3.91 -1.46 -18.10
CA VAL A 38 5.26 -1.35 -18.67
C VAL A 38 5.86 -2.74 -18.92
N ILE A 39 5.62 -3.71 -18.01
CA ILE A 39 6.01 -5.11 -18.22
C ILE A 39 5.35 -5.68 -19.48
N LYS A 40 4.03 -5.49 -19.63
CA LYS A 40 3.27 -5.96 -20.81
C LYS A 40 3.70 -5.29 -22.11
N ALA A 41 4.21 -4.07 -22.04
CA ALA A 41 4.78 -3.35 -23.18
C ALA A 41 6.21 -3.81 -23.54
N GLY A 42 6.76 -4.83 -22.85
CA GLY A 42 8.11 -5.34 -23.08
C GLY A 42 9.20 -4.57 -22.34
N GLY A 43 8.85 -3.75 -21.36
CA GLY A 43 9.80 -3.06 -20.50
C GLY A 43 10.52 -4.01 -19.55
N GLU A 44 11.82 -3.78 -19.37
CA GLU A 44 12.67 -4.51 -18.44
C GLU A 44 13.02 -3.63 -17.24
N ASP A 45 12.93 -4.19 -16.04
CA ASP A 45 13.29 -3.50 -14.79
C ASP A 45 14.81 -3.46 -14.62
N ARG A 46 15.43 -2.40 -15.14
CA ARG A 46 16.89 -2.19 -15.06
C ARG A 46 17.37 -1.80 -13.66
N ASP A 47 16.46 -1.37 -12.80
CA ASP A 47 16.76 -0.97 -11.41
C ASP A 47 16.49 -2.12 -10.42
N ARG A 48 16.14 -3.30 -10.94
CA ARG A 48 15.88 -4.50 -10.14
C ARG A 48 17.09 -4.80 -9.25
N PRO A 49 16.88 -4.98 -7.93
CA PRO A 49 17.95 -5.38 -7.03
C PRO A 49 18.58 -6.69 -7.47
N SER A 50 19.90 -6.80 -7.31
CA SER A 50 20.58 -8.09 -7.44
C SER A 50 19.95 -9.15 -6.53
N ASP A 51 20.00 -10.43 -6.90
CA ASP A 51 19.49 -11.49 -6.04
C ASP A 51 20.22 -11.51 -4.69
N ALA A 52 19.54 -12.00 -3.65
CA ALA A 52 20.15 -12.16 -2.33
C ALA A 52 21.37 -13.06 -2.45
N LYS A 53 22.54 -12.54 -2.06
CA LYS A 53 23.71 -13.39 -1.78
C LYS A 53 23.49 -14.06 -0.42
N ASP A 54 23.99 -15.28 -0.23
CA ASP A 54 24.03 -15.97 1.08
C ASP A 54 25.03 -15.30 2.03
N SER A 55 24.79 -14.03 2.33
CA SER A 55 25.51 -13.22 3.30
C SER A 55 24.50 -12.60 4.26
N GLU A 56 24.95 -12.27 5.47
CA GLU A 56 24.09 -11.64 6.50
C GLU A 56 23.42 -10.35 5.98
N LEU A 57 24.13 -9.57 5.15
CA LEU A 57 23.57 -8.38 4.50
C LEU A 57 22.55 -8.71 3.39
N GLY A 58 22.74 -9.83 2.69
CA GLY A 58 21.79 -10.32 1.69
C GLY A 58 20.47 -10.76 2.32
N GLU A 59 20.55 -11.46 3.44
CA GLU A 59 19.39 -11.86 4.24
C GLU A 59 18.68 -10.65 4.84
N LEU A 60 19.42 -9.71 5.42
CA LEU A 60 18.86 -8.46 5.95
C LEU A 60 18.14 -7.66 4.87
N ARG A 61 18.73 -7.55 3.66
CA ARG A 61 18.10 -6.86 2.55
C ARG A 61 16.78 -7.52 2.16
N ALA A 62 16.74 -8.84 2.07
CA ALA A 62 15.52 -9.57 1.75
C ALA A 62 14.42 -9.35 2.81
N GLN A 63 14.79 -9.37 4.09
CA GLN A 63 13.87 -9.07 5.21
C GLN A 63 13.34 -7.63 5.15
N LEU A 64 14.20 -6.66 4.84
CA LEU A 64 13.81 -5.25 4.67
C LEU A 64 12.89 -5.05 3.47
N THR A 65 13.14 -5.73 2.34
CA THR A 65 12.25 -5.68 1.16
C THR A 65 10.87 -6.23 1.49
N THR A 66 10.80 -7.33 2.26
CA THR A 66 9.51 -7.87 2.75
C THR A 66 8.79 -6.86 3.64
N LEU A 67 9.53 -6.22 4.56
CA LEU A 67 8.98 -5.20 5.44
C LEU A 67 8.46 -3.98 4.65
N GLN A 68 9.20 -3.54 3.64
CA GLN A 68 8.81 -2.45 2.74
C GLN A 68 7.50 -2.78 2.02
N ASP A 69 7.36 -3.99 1.47
CA ASP A 69 6.12 -4.43 0.82
C ASP A 69 4.93 -4.41 1.78
N HIS A 70 5.10 -4.92 3.00
CA HIS A 70 4.04 -4.92 4.01
C HIS A 70 3.56 -3.51 4.34
N ILE A 71 4.49 -2.56 4.48
CA ILE A 71 4.17 -1.15 4.76
C ILE A 71 3.47 -0.52 3.56
N ASN A 72 3.98 -0.74 2.35
CA ASN A 72 3.42 -0.17 1.13
C ASN A 72 1.99 -0.66 0.87
N ILE A 73 1.75 -1.97 1.01
CA ILE A 73 0.41 -2.56 0.89
C ILE A 73 -0.54 -1.92 1.91
N PHE A 74 -0.14 -1.90 3.18
CA PHE A 74 -0.96 -1.36 4.26
C PHE A 74 -1.35 0.11 4.03
N LEU A 75 -0.39 0.96 3.66
CA LEU A 75 -0.65 2.38 3.42
C LEU A 75 -1.50 2.59 2.16
N THR A 76 -1.30 1.78 1.12
CA THR A 76 -2.07 1.87 -0.13
C THR A 76 -3.53 1.47 0.11
N GLU A 77 -3.78 0.34 0.76
CA GLU A 77 -5.13 -0.10 1.15
C GLU A 77 -5.84 0.96 2.00
N ARG A 78 -5.12 1.57 2.94
CA ARG A 78 -5.68 2.63 3.79
C ARG A 78 -6.07 3.87 2.99
N MET A 79 -5.21 4.32 2.07
CA MET A 79 -5.53 5.46 1.18
C MET A 79 -6.72 5.16 0.27
N GLU A 80 -6.86 3.92 -0.22
CA GLU A 80 -8.02 3.52 -1.02
C GLU A 80 -9.31 3.55 -0.21
N ILE A 81 -9.30 3.06 1.03
CA ILE A 81 -10.46 3.13 1.94
C ILE A 81 -10.86 4.57 2.20
N ASP A 82 -9.89 5.45 2.52
CA ASP A 82 -10.15 6.86 2.79
C ASP A 82 -10.69 7.58 1.56
N LYS A 83 -10.16 7.28 0.37
CA LYS A 83 -10.65 7.82 -0.91
C LYS A 83 -12.08 7.36 -1.22
N ASN A 84 -12.39 6.09 -0.98
CA ASN A 84 -13.73 5.55 -1.22
C ASN A 84 -14.76 6.15 -0.26
N LYS A 85 -14.41 6.33 1.02
CA LYS A 85 -15.27 7.01 2.00
C LYS A 85 -15.52 8.47 1.63
N ALA A 86 -14.49 9.19 1.19
CA ALA A 86 -14.64 10.57 0.73
C ALA A 86 -15.60 10.66 -0.47
N LYS A 87 -15.46 9.74 -1.43
CA LYS A 87 -16.34 9.68 -2.61
C LYS A 87 -17.78 9.32 -2.25
N GLU A 88 -17.99 8.34 -1.36
CA GLU A 88 -19.32 7.95 -0.89
C GLU A 88 -20.02 9.11 -0.16
N ASN A 89 -19.29 9.86 0.67
CA ASN A 89 -19.84 11.02 1.36
C ASN A 89 -20.19 12.16 0.39
N GLU A 90 -19.35 12.41 -0.62
CA GLU A 90 -19.66 13.37 -1.68
C GLU A 90 -20.90 12.96 -2.50
N ASP A 91 -21.02 11.68 -2.86
CA ASP A 91 -22.18 11.15 -3.59
C ASP A 91 -23.46 11.21 -2.73
N LEU A 92 -23.36 11.00 -1.42
CA LEU A 92 -24.47 11.16 -0.47
C LEU A 92 -24.91 12.63 -0.33
N GLU A 93 -23.95 13.55 -0.16
CA GLU A 93 -24.21 14.98 -0.07
C GLU A 93 -24.88 15.50 -1.36
N ARG A 94 -24.41 15.07 -2.54
CA ARG A 94 -25.05 15.40 -3.82
C ARG A 94 -26.49 14.89 -3.91
N ARG A 95 -26.75 13.64 -3.52
CA ARG A 95 -28.12 13.08 -3.54
C ARG A 95 -29.08 13.84 -2.62
N ILE A 96 -28.63 14.26 -1.44
CA ILE A 96 -29.45 15.02 -0.49
C ILE A 96 -29.75 16.43 -1.03
N LEU A 97 -28.79 17.06 -1.70
CA LEU A 97 -28.98 18.38 -2.32
C LEU A 97 -29.91 18.32 -3.56
N ASP A 98 -29.86 17.24 -4.33
CA ASP A 98 -30.68 17.05 -5.55
C ASP A 98 -32.14 16.69 -5.22
N ASP A 99 -32.38 15.88 -4.18
CA ASP A 99 -33.73 15.59 -3.65
C ASP A 99 -34.40 16.80 -2.94
N GLY A 100 -33.66 17.90 -2.75
CA GLY A 100 -34.12 19.12 -2.09
C GLY A 100 -34.70 20.19 -3.03
N VAL A 101 -34.91 19.89 -4.31
CA VAL A 101 -35.42 20.85 -5.31
C VAL A 101 -36.71 20.34 -5.95
N ASP A 102 -37.74 20.10 -5.16
CA ASP A 102 -39.13 20.12 -5.63
C ASP A 102 -40.03 20.56 -4.46
N GLU A 103 -40.94 21.50 -4.75
CA GLU A 103 -41.94 22.15 -3.86
C GLU A 103 -41.58 23.58 -3.37
N ASP A 104 -41.59 24.55 -4.29
CA ASP A 104 -42.43 25.77 -4.17
C ASP A 104 -42.18 26.72 -5.38
N ASP A 105 -42.84 26.45 -6.50
CA ASP A 105 -43.19 27.47 -7.50
C ASP A 105 -44.60 27.17 -8.01
N SER A 106 -45.59 27.58 -7.21
CA SER A 106 -46.99 27.69 -7.62
C SER A 106 -47.56 28.97 -7.03
N ASP A 107 -47.55 30.04 -7.83
CA ASP A 107 -48.47 31.17 -7.73
C ASP A 107 -48.79 31.72 -9.15
#